data_AF-A0A956WZS8-F1
#
_entry.id   AF-A0A956WZS8-F1
#
_cell.length_a   1.000
_cell.length_b   1.000
_cell.length_c   1.000
_cell.angle_alpha   90.00
_cell.angle_beta   90.00
_cell.angle_gamma   90.00
#
_symmetry.space_group_name_H-M   'P 1'
#
loop_
_entity.id
_entity.type
_entity.pdbx_description
1 polymer ?
#
loop_
_entity_poly.entity_id
_entity_poly.type
_entity_poly.pdbx_seq_one_letter_code
_entity_poly.pdbx_strand_id
1 'polypeptide(L)' 'MATQAAADPRTADANVRFDVFLGVAHVLGTVGSQQQRETVLELAGSVHGVSRVEDHTALAR' A
#
# COMPACT_ATOMS: atom_id res chain seq x y z
N MET A 1 -7.41 -10.38 9.29
CA MET A 1 -6.21 -10.84 8.58
C MET A 1 -5.52 -9.62 8.01
N ALA A 2 -4.35 -9.23 8.54
CA ALA A 2 -3.68 -7.99 8.16
C ALA A 2 -2.17 -8.14 8.39
N THR A 3 -1.38 -8.62 7.42
CA THR A 3 0.09 -8.68 7.65
C THR A 3 1.04 -8.79 6.45
N GLN A 4 0.63 -8.67 5.19
CA GLN A 4 1.62 -8.81 4.09
C GLN A 4 2.41 -7.53 3.79
N ALA A 5 1.80 -6.35 3.89
CA ALA A 5 2.51 -5.09 3.58
C ALA A 5 3.38 -4.56 4.74
N ALA A 6 3.07 -4.91 5.99
CA ALA A 6 3.90 -4.54 7.14
C ALA A 6 5.20 -5.37 7.25
N ALA A 7 5.29 -6.49 6.51
CA ALA A 7 6.43 -7.38 6.54
C ALA A 7 7.50 -7.07 5.48
N ASP A 8 7.21 -6.18 4.51
CA ASP A 8 8.19 -5.80 3.49
C ASP A 8 9.08 -4.65 4.01
N PRO A 9 10.42 -4.85 4.09
CA PRO A 9 11.34 -3.82 4.54
C PRO A 9 11.30 -2.53 3.70
N ARG A 10 10.88 -2.62 2.43
CA ARG A 10 10.81 -1.49 1.50
C ARG A 10 9.68 -0.52 1.85
N THR A 11 8.69 -0.98 2.61
CA THR A 11 7.54 -0.20 3.08
C THR A 11 7.54 -0.01 4.59
N ALA A 12 8.56 -0.49 5.30
CA ALA A 12 8.66 -0.40 6.75
C ALA A 12 8.72 1.05 7.27
N ASP A 13 9.36 1.95 6.52
CA ASP A 13 9.41 3.39 6.83
C ASP A 13 8.20 4.16 6.28
N ALA A 14 7.36 3.51 5.45
CA ALA A 14 6.17 4.16 4.94
C ALA A 14 5.08 4.15 6.02
N ASN A 15 4.62 5.34 6.42
CA ASN A 15 3.47 5.45 7.32
C ASN A 15 2.19 5.29 6.49
N VAL A 16 1.95 4.06 6.04
CA VAL A 16 0.83 3.69 5.17
C VAL A 16 -0.01 2.59 5.79
N ARG A 17 -1.32 2.70 5.60
CA ARG A 17 -2.34 1.75 6.00
C ARG A 17 -2.99 1.16 4.75
N PHE A 18 -3.24 -0.14 4.80
CA PHE A 18 -3.92 -0.88 3.75
C PHE A 18 -5.25 -1.39 4.29
N ASP A 19 -6.35 -1.04 3.64
CA ASP A 19 -7.67 -1.61 3.89
C ASP A 19 -8.16 -2.29 2.63
N VAL A 20 -8.49 -3.58 2.71
CA VAL A 20 -9.07 -4.32 1.59
C VAL A 20 -10.54 -4.54 1.87
N PHE A 21 -11.41 -3.98 1.02
CA PHE A 21 -12.85 -4.13 1.14
C PHE A 21 -13.47 -4.45 -0.23
N LEU A 22 -14.23 -5.55 -0.30
CA LEU A 22 -14.89 -6.03 -1.53
C LEU A 22 -13.95 -6.16 -2.74
N GLY A 23 -12.70 -6.58 -2.49
CA GLY A 23 -11.66 -6.72 -3.52
C GLY A 23 -11.08 -5.40 -4.02
N VAL A 24 -11.34 -4.28 -3.33
CA VAL A 24 -10.65 -3.02 -3.56
C VAL A 24 -9.65 -2.79 -2.42
N ALA A 25 -8.38 -2.64 -2.76
CA ALA A 25 -7.33 -2.28 -1.82
C ALA A 25 -7.17 -0.76 -1.76
N HIS A 26 -7.49 -0.17 -0.62
CA HIS A 26 -7.29 1.24 -0.34
C HIS A 26 -5.96 1.42 0.38
N VAL A 27 -5.07 2.20 -0.23
CA VAL A 27 -3.78 2.56 0.35
C VAL A 27 -3.84 4.00 0.80
N LEU A 28 -3.74 4.24 2.12
CA LEU A 28 -3.76 5.58 2.70
C LEU A 28 -2.49 5.85 3.48
N GLY A 29 -1.99 7.08 3.43
CA GLY A 29 -0.89 7.51 4.28
C GLY A 29 0.14 8.36 3.57
N THR A 30 1.37 8.32 4.07
CA THR A 30 2.49 9.11 3.53
C THR A 30 3.65 8.22 3.13
N VAL A 31 4.21 8.49 1.95
CA VAL A 31 5.35 7.78 1.37
C VAL A 31 6.50 8.77 1.15
N GLY A 32 7.74 8.34 1.37
CA GLY A 32 8.92 9.20 1.26
C GLY A 32 9.37 9.46 -0.17
N SER A 33 8.91 8.67 -1.14
CA SER A 33 9.27 8.86 -2.55
C SER A 33 8.23 8.25 -3.49
N GLN A 34 8.27 8.68 -4.76
CA GLN A 34 7.42 8.10 -5.80
C GLN A 34 7.74 6.63 -6.06
N GLN A 35 9.01 6.24 -5.93
CA GLN A 35 9.42 4.84 -6.12
C GLN A 35 8.88 3.94 -4.99
N GLN A 36 8.81 4.47 -3.77
CA GLN A 36 8.17 3.79 -2.65
C GLN A 36 6.66 3.66 -2.87
N ARG A 37 6.01 4.70 -3.41
CA ARG A 37 4.58 4.66 -3.81
C ARG A 37 4.30 3.53 -4.79
N GLU A 38 5.08 3.41 -5.86
CA GLU A 38 4.90 2.36 -6.87
C GLU A 38 5.05 0.96 -6.26
N THR A 39 6.07 0.76 -5.42
CA THR A 39 6.30 -0.51 -4.71
C THR A 39 5.10 -0.88 -3.81
N VAL A 40 4.56 0.10 -3.09
CA VAL A 40 3.40 -0.04 -2.21
C VAL A 40 2.15 -0.48 -3.00
N LEU A 41 1.91 0.13 -4.17
CA LEU A 41 0.75 -0.20 -5.01
C LEU A 41 0.87 -1.57 -5.66
N GLU A 42 2.08 -1.94 -6.10
CA GLU A 42 2.35 -3.27 -6.65
C GLU A 42 2.09 -4.38 -5.61
N LEU A 43 2.55 -4.16 -4.37
CA LEU A 43 2.28 -5.07 -3.24
C LEU A 43 0.78 -5.15 -2.93
N ALA A 44 0.07 -4.02 -2.92
CA ALA A 44 -1.37 -3.99 -2.71
C ALA A 44 -2.14 -4.78 -3.77
N GLY A 45 -1.76 -4.64 -5.05
CA GLY A 45 -2.38 -5.37 -6.16
C GLY A 45 -2.06 -6.86 -6.18
N SER A 46 -0.95 -7.27 -5.55
CA SER A 46 -0.54 -8.68 -5.45
C SER A 46 -1.31 -9.47 -4.39
N VAL A 47 -2.13 -8.81 -3.56
CA VAL A 47 -2.94 -9.49 -2.54
C VAL A 47 -4.06 -10.28 -3.20
N HIS A 48 -4.13 -11.59 -2.91
CA HIS A 48 -5.16 -12.47 -3.44
C HIS A 48 -6.57 -11.93 -3.11
N GLY A 49 -7.40 -11.77 -4.14
CA GLY A 49 -8.75 -11.24 -4.02
C GLY A 49 -8.87 -9.72 -4.22
N VAL A 50 -7.75 -9.02 -4.42
CA VAL A 50 -7.76 -7.62 -4.86
C VAL A 50 -7.94 -7.57 -6.38
N SER A 51 -9.01 -6.93 -6.81
CA SER A 51 -9.38 -6.67 -8.20
C SER A 51 -8.99 -5.26 -8.63
N ARG A 52 -8.83 -4.35 -7.66
CA ARG A 52 -8.56 -2.93 -7.89
C ARG A 52 -7.77 -2.34 -6.73
N VAL A 53 -6.84 -1.44 -7.04
CA VAL A 53 -6.10 -0.65 -6.04
C VAL A 53 -6.50 0.81 -6.17
N GLU A 54 -6.81 1.44 -5.04
CA GLU A 54 -7.02 2.87 -4.92
C GLU A 54 -5.93 3.49 -4.08
N ASP A 55 -5.32 4.51 -4.65
CA ASP A 55 -4.17 5.19 -4.08
C ASP A 55 -4.56 6.55 -3.51
N HIS A 56 -4.44 6.66 -2.20
CA HIS A 56 -4.67 7.87 -1.43
C HIS A 56 -3.41 8.28 -0.66
N THR A 57 -2.23 7.92 -1.18
CA THR A 57 -0.95 8.25 -0.57
C THR A 57 -0.47 9.65 -0.95
N ALA A 58 0.11 10.36 0.03
CA ALA A 58 0.77 11.63 -0.18
C ALA A 58 2.29 11.47 -0.09
N LEU A 59 3.05 12.27 -0.84
CA LEU A 59 4.49 12.35 -0.67
C LEU A 59 4.80 13.17 0.58
N ALA A 60 5.56 12.57 1.51
CA ALA A 60 6.20 13.31 2.59
C ALA A 60 7.16 14.32 1.96
N ARG A 61 6.95 15.60 2.27
CA ARG A 61 7.72 16.73 1.73
C ARG A 61 8.88 17.07 2.65
#